data_AF-A0A7C2Z0G0-F1
#
_entry.id   AF-A0A7C2Z0G0-F1
#
_cell.length_a   1.000
_cell.length_b   1.000
_cell.length_c   1.000
_cell.angle_alpha   90.00
_cell.angle_beta   90.00
_cell.angle_gamma   90.00
#
_symmetry.space_group_name_H-M   'P 1'
#
loop_
_entity.id
_entity.type
_entity.pdbx_description
1 polymer ?
#
loop_
_entity_poly.entity_id
_entity_poly.type
_entity_poly.pdbx_seq_one_letter_code
_entity_poly.pdbx_strand_id
1 'polypeptide(L)' 'MATTAEAGRDPQPGADDELEHGIPVMQQLLDNPFLLLFLGVVVPTVLYLIWGVMEIVGIPIAK' A
#
# COMPACT_ATOMS: atom_id res chain seq x y z
N MET A 1 -27.16 -39.45 -39.21
CA MET A 1 -28.08 -38.30 -39.09
C MET A 1 -28.85 -38.45 -37.78
N ALA A 2 -28.45 -37.69 -36.75
CA ALA A 2 -29.21 -37.34 -35.54
C ALA A 2 -28.27 -36.45 -34.67
N THR A 3 -28.38 -35.13 -34.82
CA THR A 3 -28.79 -34.15 -33.78
C THR A 3 -27.80 -34.05 -32.62
N THR A 4 -26.82 -33.14 -32.68
CA THR A 4 -26.87 -31.77 -32.12
C THR A 4 -27.44 -31.74 -30.70
N ALA A 5 -26.54 -31.80 -29.73
CA ALA A 5 -26.74 -31.41 -28.34
C ALA A 5 -25.56 -30.50 -27.93
N GLU A 6 -25.33 -29.42 -28.69
CA GLU A 6 -24.55 -28.28 -28.20
C GLU A 6 -25.48 -27.49 -27.29
N ALA A 7 -25.54 -27.91 -26.03
CA ALA A 7 -26.11 -27.12 -24.96
C ALA A 7 -25.50 -25.72 -25.02
N GLY A 8 -26.34 -24.71 -25.22
CA GLY A 8 -25.95 -23.31 -25.21
C GLY A 8 -25.12 -23.01 -23.98
N ARG A 9 -23.82 -22.77 -24.16
CA ARG A 9 -23.04 -22.05 -23.18
C ARG A 9 -23.44 -20.60 -23.36
N ASP A 10 -24.40 -20.15 -22.57
CA ASP A 10 -24.62 -18.73 -22.39
C ASP A 10 -23.29 -18.11 -21.96
N PRO A 11 -22.83 -17.01 -22.57
CA PRO A 11 -21.75 -16.22 -22.01
C PRO A 11 -22.26 -15.71 -20.66
N GLN A 12 -21.79 -16.30 -19.56
CA GLN A 12 -22.06 -15.81 -18.22
C GLN A 12 -21.55 -14.36 -18.16
N PRO A 13 -22.41 -13.34 -18.02
CA PRO A 13 -21.95 -11.98 -17.82
C PRO A 13 -21.53 -11.84 -16.37
N GLY A 14 -20.31 -11.36 -16.13
CA GLY A 14 -19.98 -10.63 -14.91
C GLY A 14 -19.29 -11.40 -13.79
N ALA A 15 -18.51 -12.45 -14.08
CA ALA A 15 -17.52 -12.92 -13.08
C ALA A 15 -16.29 -11.98 -13.02
N ASP A 16 -16.19 -11.10 -14.00
CA ASP A 16 -15.13 -10.15 -14.28
C ASP A 16 -15.46 -8.71 -13.80
N ASP A 17 -16.72 -8.42 -13.49
CA ASP A 17 -17.18 -7.09 -13.02
C ASP A 17 -16.97 -6.85 -11.51
N GLU A 18 -16.74 -7.89 -10.71
CA GLU A 18 -16.65 -7.75 -9.23
C GLU A 18 -15.26 -7.31 -8.73
N LEU A 19 -14.24 -7.35 -9.61
CA LEU A 19 -12.88 -6.90 -9.30
C LEU A 19 -12.66 -5.40 -9.56
N GLU A 20 -13.68 -4.68 -10.04
CA GLU A 20 -13.61 -3.22 -10.28
C GLU A 20 -13.65 -2.37 -9.00
N HIS A 21 -13.72 -2.97 -7.80
CA HIS A 21 -13.41 -2.25 -6.57
C HIS A 21 -11.91 -1.91 -6.57
N GLY A 22 -11.58 -0.73 -7.11
CA GLY A 22 -10.22 -0.23 -7.24
C GLY A 22 -9.38 -0.49 -5.99
N ILE A 23 -8.17 -1.00 -6.20
CA ILE A 23 -7.26 -1.47 -5.14
C ILE A 23 -7.19 -0.39 -4.05
N PRO A 24 -7.56 -0.70 -2.79
CA PRO A 24 -7.60 0.30 -1.73
C PRO A 24 -6.22 0.94 -1.52
N VAL A 25 -6.19 2.26 -1.36
CA VAL A 25 -4.94 3.07 -1.33
C VAL A 25 -3.97 2.61 -0.23
N MET A 26 -4.51 2.16 0.91
CA MET A 26 -3.69 1.62 2.00
C MET A 26 -2.96 0.33 1.60
N GLN A 27 -3.54 -0.46 0.70
CA GLN A 27 -2.94 -1.69 0.21
C GLN A 27 -1.83 -1.37 -0.81
N GLN A 28 -2.05 -0.45 -1.74
CA GLN A 28 -0.98 0.03 -2.64
C GLN A 28 0.24 0.61 -1.89
N LEU A 29 0.00 1.26 -0.74
CA LEU A 29 1.08 1.79 0.10
C LEU A 29 1.92 0.68 0.75
N LEU A 30 1.28 -0.43 1.14
CA LEU A 30 1.93 -1.60 1.74
C LEU A 30 2.41 -2.64 0.71
N ASP A 31 1.96 -2.56 -0.54
CA ASP A 31 2.37 -3.46 -1.62
C ASP A 31 3.71 -3.04 -2.25
N ASN A 32 4.16 -1.79 -2.02
CA ASN A 32 5.44 -1.30 -2.53
C ASN A 32 6.56 -1.43 -1.48
N PRO A 33 7.49 -2.38 -1.64
CA PRO A 33 8.54 -2.62 -0.64
C PRO A 33 9.49 -1.43 -0.46
N PHE A 34 9.65 -0.57 -1.46
CA PHE A 34 10.48 0.63 -1.34
C PHE A 34 9.79 1.72 -0.50
N LEU A 35 8.46 1.83 -0.55
CA LEU A 35 7.71 2.74 0.31
C LEU A 35 7.77 2.31 1.77
N LEU A 36 7.66 1.00 2.03
CA LEU A 36 7.87 0.40 3.34
C LEU A 36 9.31 0.61 3.85
N LEU A 37 10.31 0.41 3.00
CA LEU A 37 11.72 0.68 3.34
C LEU A 37 11.92 2.17 3.66
N PHE A 38 11.44 3.05 2.78
CA PHE A 38 11.54 4.49 2.94
C PHE A 38 10.92 4.92 4.26
N LEU A 39 9.68 4.52 4.54
CA LEU A 39 9.01 4.84 5.79
C LEU A 39 9.75 4.25 6.99
N GLY A 40 10.25 3.01 6.88
CA GLY A 40 11.01 2.32 7.92
C GLY A 40 12.33 2.99 8.30
N VAL A 41 12.98 3.70 7.37
CA VAL A 41 14.21 4.45 7.64
C VAL A 41 13.90 5.90 7.98
N VAL A 42 13.04 6.56 7.21
CA VAL A 42 12.76 7.99 7.35
C VAL A 42 12.04 8.32 8.65
N VAL A 43 11.07 7.50 9.08
CA VAL A 43 10.35 7.73 10.34
C VAL A 43 11.31 7.80 11.53
N PRO A 44 12.13 6.76 11.82
CA PRO A 44 13.05 6.86 12.94
C PRO A 44 14.09 7.95 12.74
N THR A 45 14.62 8.15 11.52
CA THR A 45 15.60 9.22 11.26
C THR A 45 15.06 10.60 11.60
N VAL A 46 13.86 10.96 11.15
CA VAL A 46 13.25 12.27 11.43
C VAL A 46 12.92 12.39 12.92
N LEU A 47 12.42 11.32 13.55
CA LEU A 47 12.07 11.32 14.96
C LEU A 47 13.31 11.54 15.84
N TYR A 48 14.41 10.83 15.55
CA TYR A 48 15.70 11.04 16.21
C TYR A 48 16.32 12.39 15.91
N LEU A 49 16.16 12.93 14.69
CA LEU A 49 16.61 14.28 14.35
C LEU A 49 15.90 15.33 15.19
N ILE A 50 14.57 15.31 15.22
CA ILE A 50 13.78 16.27 16.00
C ILE A 50 14.11 16.13 17.48
N TRP A 51 14.16 14.90 18.00
CA TRP A 51 14.49 14.67 19.39
C TRP A 51 15.90 15.14 19.73
N GLY A 52 16.90 14.84 18.90
CA GLY A 52 18.28 15.28 19.09
C GLY A 52 18.45 16.80 19.01
N VAL A 53 17.73 17.47 18.11
CA VAL A 53 17.75 18.95 18.04
C VAL A 53 17.14 19.56 19.30
N MET A 54 16.02 19.03 19.78
CA MET A 54 15.40 19.49 21.03
C MET A 54 16.34 19.29 22.22
N GLU A 55 17.05 18.16 22.28
CA GLU A 55 18.06 17.89 23.31
C GLU A 55 19.17 18.96 23.29
N ILE A 56 19.74 19.25 22.11
CA ILE A 56 20.83 20.21 21.95
C ILE A 56 20.40 21.63 22.34
N VAL A 57 19.22 22.08 21.93
CA VAL A 57 18.69 23.42 22.28
C VAL A 57 18.43 23.55 23.78
N GLY A 58 18.10 22.45 24.46
CA GLY A 58 17.89 22.41 25.89
C GLY A 58 19.18 22.46 26.72
N ILE A 59 20.36 22.21 26.14
CA ILE A 59 21.63 22.24 26.87
C ILE A 59 21.99 23.71 27.17
N PRO A 60 22.06 24.11 28.45
CA PRO A 60 22.49 25.44 28.81
C PRO A 60 23.95 25.63 28.43
N ILE A 61 24.24 26.64 27.61
CA ILE A 61 25.62 27.05 27.32
C ILE A 61 26.20 27.59 28.63
N ALA A 62 27.22 26.90 29.16
CA ALA A 62 27.92 27.33 30.38
C ALA A 62 28.46 28.76 30.18
N LYS A 63 28.28 29.59 31.21
CA LYS A 63 28.61 31.02 31.20
C LYS A 63 30.10 31.28 31.30
#